data_AF-A0A7S3MNW2-F1
#
_entry.id   AF-A0A7S3MNW2-F1
#
_cell.length_a   1.000
_cell.length_b   1.000
_cell.length_c   1.000
_cell.angle_alpha   90.00
_cell.angle_beta   90.00
_cell.angle_gamma   90.00
#
_symmetry.space_group_name_H-M   'P 1'
#
loop_
_entity.id
_entity.type
_entity.pdbx_description
1 polymer ?
#
loop_
_entity_poly.entity_id
_entity_poly.type
_entity_poly.pdbx_seq_one_letter_code
_entity_poly.pdbx_strand_id
1 'polypeptide(L)'
;QEADVFWAWMQSEQAFFEGAKQGVSTSGALAFLILLFATRNILIALYAIKSVVFIVLCVVAVMVLKDWQLGVSESIAMVIIIGFSVDYVVHLAAHYVHSSSTSRFDKTTESVSAMGVSIFSGAMTTLGSGVFLFGGTLVFFQKFALIITTTVIFSLS
;
A
#
# COMPACT_ATOMS: atom_id res chain seq x y z
N GLN A 1 -25.95 -24.48 -15.22
CA GLN A 1 -26.02 -23.01 -15.37
C GLN A 1 -25.74 -22.27 -14.08
N GLU A 2 -26.51 -22.40 -13.00
CA GLU A 2 -26.16 -21.70 -11.73
C GLU A 2 -24.87 -22.23 -11.09
N ALA A 3 -24.60 -23.54 -11.19
CA ALA A 3 -23.35 -24.13 -10.72
C ALA A 3 -22.14 -23.55 -11.48
N ASP A 4 -22.22 -23.41 -12.81
CA ASP A 4 -21.10 -22.91 -13.63
C ASP A 4 -20.75 -21.44 -13.28
N VAL A 5 -21.77 -20.63 -13.00
CA VAL A 5 -21.59 -19.24 -12.55
C VAL A 5 -20.98 -19.21 -11.14
N PHE A 6 -21.42 -20.10 -10.25
CA PHE A 6 -20.85 -20.23 -8.90
C PHE A 6 -19.37 -20.67 -8.93
N TRP A 7 -19.03 -21.65 -9.77
CA TRP A 7 -17.65 -22.09 -9.97
C TRP A 7 -16.77 -21.00 -10.55
N ALA A 8 -17.26 -20.25 -11.55
CA ALA A 8 -16.54 -19.12 -12.14
C ALA A 8 -16.32 -17.97 -11.14
N TRP A 9 -17.31 -17.69 -10.27
CA TRP A 9 -17.18 -16.69 -9.21
C TRP A 9 -16.13 -17.11 -8.17
N MET A 10 -16.19 -18.36 -7.70
CA MET A 10 -15.25 -18.90 -6.72
C MET A 10 -13.81 -18.92 -7.25
N GLN A 11 -13.62 -19.25 -8.54
CA GLN A 11 -12.30 -19.17 -9.19
C GLN A 11 -11.75 -17.74 -9.23
N SER A 12 -12.61 -16.75 -9.45
CA SER A 12 -12.21 -15.34 -9.48
C SER A 12 -11.75 -14.87 -8.10
N GLU A 13 -12.51 -15.19 -7.05
CA GLU A 13 -12.18 -14.85 -5.67
C GLU A 13 -10.86 -15.50 -5.21
N GLN A 14 -10.67 -16.78 -5.55
CA GLN A 14 -9.41 -17.49 -5.27
C GLN A 14 -8.22 -16.87 -6.00
N ALA A 15 -8.38 -16.52 -7.29
CA ALA A 15 -7.32 -15.89 -8.08
C ALA A 15 -6.89 -14.54 -7.48
N PHE A 16 -7.83 -13.75 -6.97
CA PHE A 16 -7.52 -12.49 -6.30
C PHE A 16 -6.75 -12.67 -4.99
N PHE A 17 -7.17 -13.64 -4.16
CA PHE A 17 -6.49 -13.91 -2.89
C PHE A 17 -5.08 -14.50 -3.10
N GLU A 18 -4.92 -15.39 -4.08
CA GLU A 18 -3.61 -15.94 -4.45
C GLU A 18 -2.69 -14.87 -5.03
N GLY A 19 -3.19 -14.03 -5.94
CA GLY A 19 -2.45 -12.91 -6.49
C GLY A 19 -2.00 -11.91 -5.41
N ALA A 20 -2.87 -11.60 -4.46
CA ALA A 20 -2.53 -10.73 -3.33
C ALA A 20 -1.46 -11.35 -2.42
N LYS A 21 -1.60 -12.62 -2.04
CA LYS A 21 -0.59 -13.32 -1.23
C LYS A 21 0.77 -13.39 -1.93
N GLN A 22 0.77 -13.75 -3.23
CA GLN A 22 1.99 -13.83 -4.02
C GLN A 22 2.63 -12.44 -4.18
N GLY A 23 1.81 -11.41 -4.42
CA GLY A 23 2.24 -10.03 -4.49
C GLY A 23 2.91 -9.58 -3.20
N VAL A 24 2.26 -9.73 -2.05
CA VAL A 24 2.82 -9.36 -0.73
C VAL A 24 4.11 -10.12 -0.43
N SER A 25 4.15 -11.42 -0.71
CA SER A 25 5.34 -12.24 -0.44
C SER A 25 6.53 -11.84 -1.30
N THR A 26 6.35 -11.70 -2.61
CA THR A 26 7.43 -11.36 -3.55
C THR A 26 7.91 -9.92 -3.39
N SER A 27 6.99 -8.97 -3.25
CA SER A 27 7.30 -7.56 -3.00
C SER A 27 7.99 -7.35 -1.64
N GLY A 28 7.48 -7.97 -0.57
CA GLY A 28 8.06 -7.87 0.77
C GLY A 28 9.47 -8.44 0.83
N ALA A 29 9.71 -9.58 0.19
CA ALA A 29 11.05 -10.18 0.11
C ALA A 29 12.02 -9.27 -0.67
N LEU A 30 11.60 -8.75 -1.82
CA LEU A 30 12.43 -7.84 -2.62
C LEU A 30 12.73 -6.53 -1.88
N ALA A 31 11.72 -5.91 -1.27
CA ALA A 31 11.85 -4.71 -0.46
C ALA A 31 12.82 -4.92 0.71
N PHE A 32 12.71 -6.04 1.43
CA PHE A 32 13.61 -6.38 2.52
C PHE A 32 15.06 -6.52 2.04
N LEU A 33 15.29 -7.21 0.91
CA LEU A 33 16.64 -7.36 0.35
C LEU A 33 17.24 -6.01 -0.07
N ILE A 34 16.47 -5.17 -0.75
CA ILE A 34 16.93 -3.83 -1.19
C ILE A 34 17.30 -2.96 0.01
N LEU A 35 16.47 -2.92 1.06
CA LEU A 35 16.76 -2.16 2.29
C LEU A 35 17.94 -2.72 3.06
N LEU A 36 18.08 -4.05 3.12
CA LEU A 36 19.20 -4.68 3.80
C LEU A 36 20.53 -4.31 3.13
N PHE A 37 20.56 -4.33 1.80
CA PHE A 37 21.74 -3.91 1.02
C PHE A 37 22.00 -2.40 1.09
N ALA A 38 20.97 -1.58 0.94
CA ALA A 38 21.12 -0.12 0.89
C ALA A 38 21.47 0.47 2.26
N THR A 39 20.77 0.04 3.32
CA THR A 39 20.83 0.70 4.63
C THR A 39 21.83 0.05 5.58
N ARG A 40 22.13 -1.26 5.41
CA ARG A 40 22.91 -2.11 6.35
C ARG A 40 22.41 -2.02 7.81
N ASN A 41 21.20 -1.52 8.05
CA ASN A 41 20.65 -1.20 9.36
C ASN A 41 19.24 -1.77 9.45
N ILE A 42 19.11 -2.81 10.28
CA ILE A 42 17.93 -3.66 10.38
C ILE A 42 16.74 -2.92 11.00
N LEU A 43 16.97 -1.91 11.84
CA LEU A 43 15.89 -1.15 12.48
C LEU A 43 14.98 -0.46 11.46
N ILE A 44 15.57 0.09 10.40
CA ILE A 44 14.84 0.89 9.41
C ILE A 44 14.04 -0.01 8.48
N ALA A 45 14.62 -1.14 8.10
CA ALA A 45 13.89 -2.19 7.39
C ALA A 45 12.67 -2.66 8.21
N LEU A 46 12.81 -2.79 9.53
CA LEU A 46 11.69 -3.12 10.42
C LEU A 46 10.62 -2.03 10.48
N TYR A 47 11.00 -0.75 10.57
CA TYR A 47 10.03 0.35 10.55
C TYR A 47 9.31 0.47 9.19
N ALA A 48 10.02 0.29 8.09
CA ALA A 48 9.45 0.28 6.75
C ALA A 48 8.46 -0.88 6.56
N ILE A 49 8.84 -2.10 6.96
CA ILE A 49 7.94 -3.26 6.90
C ILE A 49 6.73 -3.07 7.81
N LYS A 50 6.92 -2.53 9.02
CA LYS A 50 5.80 -2.22 9.92
C LYS A 50 4.82 -1.22 9.30
N SER A 51 5.32 -0.20 8.60
CA SER A 51 4.49 0.78 7.89
C SER A 51 3.67 0.10 6.78
N VAL A 52 4.31 -0.75 5.96
CA VAL A 52 3.61 -1.51 4.90
C VAL A 52 2.54 -2.44 5.49
N VAL A 53 2.87 -3.18 6.55
CA VAL A 53 1.92 -4.06 7.23
C VAL A 53 0.76 -3.26 7.81
N PHE A 54 1.01 -2.08 8.39
CA PHE A 54 -0.04 -1.21 8.91
C PHE A 54 -1.00 -0.75 7.81
N ILE A 55 -0.50 -0.34 6.64
CA ILE A 55 -1.34 0.08 5.50
C ILE A 55 -2.20 -1.09 5.00
N VAL A 56 -1.63 -2.29 4.88
CA VAL A 56 -2.38 -3.50 4.49
C VAL A 56 -3.45 -3.83 5.53
N LEU A 57 -3.13 -3.74 6.82
CA LEU A 57 -4.09 -3.95 7.90
C LEU A 57 -5.22 -2.92 7.88
N CYS A 58 -4.94 -1.64 7.60
CA CYS A 58 -5.97 -0.61 7.47
C CYS A 58 -6.96 -0.95 6.35
N VAL A 59 -6.47 -1.43 5.21
CA VAL A 59 -7.31 -1.79 4.06
C VAL A 59 -8.19 -2.99 4.38
N VAL A 60 -7.59 -4.03 4.98
CA VAL A 60 -8.33 -5.21 5.45
C VAL A 60 -9.35 -4.81 6.52
N ALA A 61 -9.00 -3.90 7.43
CA ALA A 61 -9.91 -3.40 8.45
C ALA A 61 -11.11 -2.65 7.83
N VAL A 62 -10.89 -1.82 6.81
CA VAL A 62 -12.00 -1.15 6.08
C VAL A 62 -12.89 -2.17 5.39
N MET A 63 -12.32 -3.23 4.79
CA MET A 63 -13.11 -4.31 4.18
C MET A 63 -13.97 -5.05 5.20
N VAL A 64 -13.39 -5.39 6.36
CA VAL A 64 -14.10 -6.06 7.46
C VAL A 64 -15.18 -5.17 8.05
N LEU A 65 -14.91 -3.87 8.27
CA LEU A 65 -15.87 -2.91 8.82
C LEU A 65 -17.06 -2.63 7.90
N LYS A 66 -16.91 -2.88 6.59
CA LYS A 66 -17.96 -2.66 5.58
C LYS A 66 -18.63 -3.95 5.11
N ASP A 67 -18.25 -5.11 5.68
CA ASP A 67 -18.70 -6.44 5.24
C ASP A 67 -18.53 -6.64 3.72
N TRP A 68 -17.45 -6.10 3.15
CA TRP A 68 -17.19 -6.22 1.72
C TRP A 68 -16.47 -7.53 1.40
N GLN A 69 -17.07 -8.30 0.50
CA GLN A 69 -16.42 -9.47 -0.10
C GLN A 69 -15.27 -9.02 -1.02
N LEU A 70 -14.25 -9.89 -1.15
CA LEU A 70 -13.11 -9.63 -2.03
C LEU A 70 -13.56 -9.59 -3.50
N GLY A 71 -13.86 -8.39 -3.97
CA GLY A 71 -14.22 -8.13 -5.36
C GLY A 71 -13.05 -7.66 -6.21
N VAL A 72 -13.38 -7.29 -7.45
CA VAL A 72 -12.41 -6.77 -8.43
C VAL A 72 -11.79 -5.45 -7.95
N SER A 73 -12.60 -4.55 -7.38
CA SER A 73 -12.15 -3.24 -6.86
C SER A 73 -11.14 -3.37 -5.72
N GLU A 74 -11.44 -4.24 -4.77
CA GLU A 74 -10.67 -4.55 -3.58
C GLU A 74 -9.32 -5.16 -3.96
N SER A 75 -9.33 -6.04 -4.95
CA SER A 75 -8.14 -6.70 -5.47
C SER A 75 -7.21 -5.74 -6.21
N ILE A 76 -7.77 -4.85 -7.03
CA ILE A 76 -7.00 -3.79 -7.69
C ILE A 76 -6.39 -2.86 -6.63
N ALA A 77 -7.17 -2.47 -5.61
CA ALA A 77 -6.67 -1.64 -4.51
C ALA A 77 -5.50 -2.32 -3.78
N MET A 78 -5.59 -3.62 -3.48
CA MET A 78 -4.49 -4.37 -2.87
C MET A 78 -3.24 -4.38 -3.75
N VAL A 79 -3.37 -4.63 -5.06
CA VAL A 79 -2.22 -4.62 -5.99
C VAL A 79 -1.57 -3.23 -6.05
N ILE A 80 -2.36 -2.16 -6.11
CA ILE A 80 -1.86 -0.77 -6.11
C ILE A 80 -1.08 -0.50 -4.82
N ILE A 81 -1.59 -0.91 -3.67
CA ILE A 81 -0.97 -0.67 -2.36
C ILE A 81 0.34 -1.44 -2.21
N ILE A 82 0.40 -2.67 -2.72
CA ILE A 82 1.64 -3.44 -2.79
C ILE A 82 2.67 -2.71 -3.67
N GLY A 83 2.26 -2.22 -4.84
CA GLY A 83 3.12 -1.44 -5.73
C GLY A 83 3.66 -0.17 -5.06
N PHE A 84 2.77 0.58 -4.39
CA PHE A 84 3.12 1.81 -3.68
C PHE A 84 4.11 1.55 -2.53
N SER A 85 3.98 0.41 -1.87
CA SER A 85 4.88 -0.03 -0.80
C SER A 85 6.30 -0.31 -1.31
N VAL A 86 6.43 -0.97 -2.48
CA VAL A 86 7.75 -1.24 -3.10
C VAL A 86 8.39 0.04 -3.58
N ASP A 87 7.61 0.91 -4.23
CA ASP A 87 8.07 2.21 -4.72
C ASP A 87 8.67 3.04 -3.57
N TYR A 88 7.95 3.13 -2.44
CA TYR A 88 8.43 3.79 -1.23
C TYR A 88 9.79 3.25 -0.77
N VAL A 89 9.95 1.93 -0.73
CA VAL A 89 11.18 1.30 -0.27
C VAL A 89 12.36 1.58 -1.20
N VAL A 90 12.12 1.53 -2.53
CA VAL A 90 13.14 1.83 -3.54
C VAL A 90 13.57 3.29 -3.45
N HIS A 91 12.61 4.22 -3.33
CA HIS A 91 12.90 5.64 -3.19
C HIS A 91 13.64 5.95 -1.88
N LEU A 92 13.22 5.35 -0.76
CA LEU A 92 13.91 5.48 0.52
C LEU A 92 15.36 5.01 0.43
N ALA A 93 15.60 3.85 -0.21
CA ALA A 93 16.94 3.32 -0.44
C ALA A 93 17.79 4.23 -1.33
N ALA A 94 17.21 4.79 -2.41
CA ALA A 94 17.89 5.71 -3.31
C ALA A 94 18.32 7.01 -2.59
N HIS A 95 17.41 7.62 -1.83
CA HIS A 95 17.70 8.82 -1.03
C HIS A 95 18.76 8.54 0.05
N TYR A 96 18.71 7.37 0.68
CA TYR A 96 19.70 6.98 1.68
C TYR A 96 21.10 6.81 1.08
N VAL A 97 21.21 6.23 -0.10
CA VAL A 97 22.50 6.07 -0.82
C VAL A 97 23.04 7.43 -1.30
N HIS A 98 22.16 8.33 -1.75
CA HIS A 98 22.55 9.63 -2.28
C HIS A 98 22.80 10.70 -1.20
N SER A 99 22.36 10.49 0.05
CA SER A 99 22.60 11.43 1.15
C SER A 99 24.10 11.61 1.44
N SER A 100 24.52 12.87 1.56
CA SER A 100 25.90 13.30 1.85
C SER A 100 26.25 13.29 3.35
N SER A 101 25.29 12.97 4.23
CA SER A 101 25.49 13.00 5.69
C SER A 101 26.51 11.95 6.17
N THR A 102 27.33 12.24 7.17
CA THR A 102 28.40 11.31 7.62
C THR A 102 27.89 10.22 8.56
N SER A 103 26.83 10.49 9.33
CA SER A 103 26.23 9.55 10.27
C SER A 103 25.08 8.76 9.63
N ARG A 104 25.05 7.45 9.87
CA ARG A 104 24.01 6.54 9.35
C ARG A 104 22.61 6.88 9.87
N PHE A 105 22.52 7.43 11.09
CA PHE A 105 21.26 7.87 11.67
C PHE A 105 20.73 9.12 10.98
N ASP A 106 21.61 10.09 10.70
CA ASP A 106 21.22 11.34 10.04
C ASP A 106 20.80 11.12 8.58
N LYS A 107 21.54 10.28 7.83
CA LYS A 107 21.14 9.84 6.48
C LYS A 107 19.73 9.25 6.46
N THR A 108 19.42 8.47 7.48
CA THR A 108 18.12 7.81 7.62
C THR A 108 17.02 8.82 7.92
N THR A 109 17.21 9.63 8.95
CA THR A 109 16.23 10.65 9.36
C THR A 109 15.92 11.60 8.20
N GLU A 110 16.95 12.04 7.48
CA GLU A 110 16.81 12.88 6.29
C GLU A 110 15.99 12.18 5.19
N SER A 111 16.32 10.93 4.87
CA SER A 111 15.63 10.16 3.82
C SER A 111 14.18 9.86 4.18
N VAL A 112 13.93 9.46 5.44
CA VAL A 112 12.57 9.17 5.95
C VAL A 112 11.74 10.45 6.01
N SER A 113 12.31 11.58 6.44
CA SER A 113 11.61 12.86 6.49
C SER A 113 11.25 13.36 5.09
N ALA A 114 12.18 13.30 4.13
CA ALA A 114 11.92 13.72 2.76
C ALA A 114 10.82 12.86 2.09
N MET A 115 10.88 11.54 2.27
CA MET A 115 9.86 10.62 1.75
C MET A 115 8.51 10.78 2.46
N GLY A 116 8.53 11.03 3.77
CA GLY A 116 7.31 11.27 4.56
C GLY A 116 6.52 12.49 4.06
N VAL A 117 7.21 13.58 3.71
CA VAL A 117 6.56 14.77 3.12
C VAL A 117 5.94 14.46 1.76
N SER A 118 6.61 13.68 0.92
CA SER A 118 6.08 13.27 -0.39
C SER A 118 4.82 12.41 -0.24
N ILE A 119 4.83 11.43 0.67
CA ILE A 119 3.65 10.60 0.97
C ILE A 119 2.51 11.45 1.51
N PHE A 120 2.79 12.37 2.43
CA PHE A 120 1.76 13.24 3.02
C PHE A 120 1.11 14.14 1.96
N SER A 121 1.91 14.71 1.05
CA SER A 121 1.41 15.47 -0.09
C SER A 121 0.58 14.62 -1.06
N GLY A 122 1.03 13.39 -1.32
CA GLY A 122 0.29 12.40 -2.10
C GLY A 122 -1.05 12.08 -1.46
N ALA A 123 -1.04 11.76 -0.17
CA ALA A 123 -2.22 11.51 0.65
C ALA A 123 -3.23 12.67 0.59
N MET A 124 -2.78 13.92 0.72
CA MET A 124 -3.66 15.10 0.58
C MET A 124 -4.29 15.20 -0.82
N THR A 125 -3.50 14.93 -1.87
CA THR A 125 -3.98 14.97 -3.26
C THR A 125 -4.97 13.83 -3.51
N THR A 126 -4.71 12.67 -2.93
CA THR A 126 -5.57 11.49 -3.00
C THR A 126 -6.88 11.71 -2.23
N LEU A 127 -6.86 12.36 -1.06
CA LEU A 127 -8.08 12.79 -0.36
C LEU A 127 -8.89 13.76 -1.22
N GLY A 128 -8.21 14.76 -1.83
CA GLY A 128 -8.86 15.70 -2.75
C GLY A 128 -9.50 14.99 -3.94
N SER A 129 -8.79 14.05 -4.56
CA SER A 129 -9.32 13.23 -5.65
C SER A 129 -10.48 12.33 -5.21
N GLY A 130 -10.42 11.75 -4.01
CA GLY A 130 -11.49 10.95 -3.42
C GLY A 130 -12.78 11.74 -3.27
N VAL A 131 -12.70 12.99 -2.79
CA VAL A 131 -13.86 13.91 -2.70
C VAL A 131 -14.47 14.18 -4.08
N PHE A 132 -13.65 14.38 -5.11
CA PHE A 132 -14.14 14.53 -6.49
C PHE A 132 -14.78 13.24 -7.04
N LEU A 133 -14.22 12.07 -6.72
CA LEU A 133 -14.76 10.77 -7.16
C LEU A 133 -16.11 10.42 -6.51
N PHE A 134 -16.39 10.92 -5.30
CA PHE A 134 -17.72 10.74 -4.67
C PHE A 134 -18.85 11.36 -5.50
N GLY A 135 -18.55 12.40 -6.28
CA GLY A 135 -19.48 13.00 -7.25
C GLY A 135 -19.70 12.18 -8.53
N GLY A 136 -18.96 11.07 -8.71
CA GLY A 136 -19.09 10.17 -9.85
C GLY A 136 -20.31 9.24 -9.72
N THR A 137 -20.98 8.97 -10.84
CA THR A 137 -22.21 8.14 -10.89
C THR A 137 -21.93 6.63 -10.86
N LEU A 138 -20.67 6.20 -11.02
CA LEU A 138 -20.28 4.78 -11.05
C LEU A 138 -19.96 4.26 -9.65
N VAL A 139 -20.69 3.21 -9.23
CA VAL A 139 -20.54 2.55 -7.91
C VAL A 139 -19.11 2.06 -7.65
N PHE A 140 -18.39 1.66 -8.70
CA PHE A 140 -16.97 1.28 -8.61
C PHE A 140 -16.09 2.43 -8.09
N PHE A 141 -16.25 3.64 -8.64
CA PHE A 141 -15.44 4.80 -8.24
C PHE A 141 -15.77 5.26 -6.82
N GLN A 142 -17.04 5.15 -6.40
CA GLN A 142 -17.44 5.49 -5.04
C GLN A 142 -16.85 4.50 -4.01
N LYS A 143 -16.85 3.20 -4.29
CA LYS A 143 -16.22 2.19 -3.41
C LYS A 143 -14.71 2.41 -3.29
N PHE A 144 -14.06 2.65 -4.43
CA PHE A 144 -12.61 2.90 -4.48
C PHE A 144 -12.24 4.19 -3.72
N ALA A 145 -12.97 5.28 -3.95
CA ALA A 145 -12.77 6.54 -3.24
C ALA A 145 -12.98 6.38 -1.74
N LEU A 146 -13.98 5.61 -1.31
CA LEU A 146 -14.23 5.33 0.10
C LEU A 146 -13.04 4.57 0.72
N ILE A 147 -12.57 3.47 0.10
CA ILE A 147 -11.43 2.70 0.63
C ILE A 147 -10.22 3.61 0.82
N ILE A 148 -9.86 4.35 -0.21
CA ILE A 148 -8.64 5.16 -0.22
C ILE A 148 -8.74 6.33 0.76
N THR A 149 -9.85 7.06 0.77
CA THR A 149 -10.03 8.21 1.67
C THR A 149 -10.00 7.78 3.12
N THR A 150 -10.67 6.67 3.46
CA THR A 150 -10.71 6.14 4.83
C THR A 150 -9.33 5.62 5.25
N THR A 151 -8.62 4.93 4.36
CA THR A 151 -7.25 4.45 4.62
C THR A 151 -6.28 5.59 4.89
N VAL A 152 -6.37 6.69 4.13
CA VAL A 152 -5.55 7.88 4.36
C VAL A 152 -5.87 8.55 5.68
N ILE A 153 -7.16 8.67 6.04
CA ILE A 153 -7.57 9.23 7.34
C ILE A 153 -7.02 8.38 8.50
N PHE A 154 -7.15 7.05 8.43
CA PHE A 154 -6.59 6.14 9.43
C PHE A 154 -5.06 6.19 9.49
N SER A 155 -4.38 6.44 8.38
CA SER A 155 -2.92 6.54 8.34
C SER A 155 -2.39 7.88 8.83
N LEU A 156 -3.20 8.95 8.81
CA LEU A 156 -2.84 10.27 9.32
C LEU A 156 -3.12 10.43 10.83
N SER A 157 -3.98 9.58 11.38
CA SER A 157 -4.42 9.58 12.78
C SER A 157 -3.47 8.75 13.66
#